data_AF-A0A5S3XCE1-F1
#
_entry.id   AF-A0A5S3XCE1-F1
#
_cell.length_a   1.000
_cell.length_b   1.000
_cell.length_c   1.000
_cell.angle_alpha   90.00
_cell.angle_beta   90.00
_cell.angle_gamma   90.00
#
_symmetry.space_group_name_H-M   'P 1'
#
loop_
_entity.id
_entity.type
_entity.pdbx_description
1 polymer ?
#
loop_
_entity_poly.entity_id
_entity_poly.type
_entity_poly.pdbx_seq_one_letter_code
_entity_poly.pdbx_strand_id
1 'polypeptide(L)'
;RSAGLPVAKQRILKQLPPNFPHPILIIQHLPAAFTQAFAGRLDSFCKIKVQEAKNGDRVVPGVSYLAPGGQQMRVEARGGSKSLVVFE
;
A
#
# COMPACT_ATOMS: atom_id res chain seq x y z
N ARG A 1 20.80 3.28 6.93
CA ARG A 1 20.57 1.90 6.45
C ARG A 1 19.51 1.25 7.37
N SER A 2 18.24 1.24 6.97
CA SER A 2 17.12 0.76 7.83
C SER A 2 16.76 -0.67 7.44
N ALA A 3 17.51 -1.65 7.97
CA ALA A 3 17.34 -3.06 7.63
C ALA A 3 16.17 -3.75 8.39
N GLY A 4 15.48 -3.05 9.30
CA GLY A 4 14.42 -3.64 10.14
C GLY A 4 12.98 -3.43 9.64
N LEU A 5 12.73 -2.43 8.78
CA LEU A 5 11.38 -2.04 8.37
C LEU A 5 10.61 -3.06 7.51
N PRO A 6 11.25 -3.89 6.65
CA PRO A 6 10.54 -4.93 5.89
C PRO A 6 9.86 -5.97 6.78
N VAL A 7 10.45 -6.32 7.92
CA VAL A 7 9.98 -7.42 8.79
C VAL A 7 8.83 -6.97 9.69
N ALA A 8 8.87 -5.73 10.20
CA ALA A 8 7.84 -5.20 11.08
C ALA A 8 6.49 -5.01 10.38
N LYS A 9 6.49 -4.45 9.16
CA LYS A 9 5.26 -4.22 8.39
C LYS A 9 4.62 -5.53 7.93
N GLN A 10 5.43 -6.52 7.57
CA GLN A 10 4.97 -7.87 7.24
C GLN A 10 4.19 -8.50 8.39
N ARG A 11 4.68 -8.38 9.63
CA ARG A 11 4.04 -9.03 10.79
C ARG A 11 2.64 -8.50 11.06
N ILE A 12 2.38 -7.21 10.83
CA ILE A 12 1.06 -6.60 11.01
C ILE A 12 0.11 -7.03 9.89
N LEU A 13 0.52 -6.87 8.63
CA LEU A 13 -0.36 -7.16 7.49
C LEU A 13 -0.74 -8.64 7.38
N LYS A 14 0.16 -9.54 7.76
CA LYS A 14 -0.09 -11.00 7.78
C LYS A 14 -1.20 -11.43 8.74
N GLN A 15 -1.42 -10.67 9.82
CA GLN A 15 -2.44 -10.97 10.82
C GLN A 15 -3.83 -10.51 10.41
N LEU A 16 -3.94 -9.71 9.36
CA LEU A 16 -5.23 -9.19 8.91
C LEU A 16 -6.04 -10.30 8.25
N PRO A 17 -7.35 -10.37 8.54
CA PRO A 17 -8.24 -11.33 7.90
C PRO A 17 -8.48 -10.93 6.43
N PRO A 18 -8.84 -11.88 5.55
CA PRO A 18 -9.07 -11.60 4.13
C PRO A 18 -10.23 -10.61 3.89
N ASN A 19 -11.20 -10.55 4.81
CA ASN A 19 -12.35 -9.64 4.78
C ASN A 19 -12.13 -8.37 5.62
N PHE A 20 -10.90 -7.90 5.75
CA PHE A 20 -10.59 -6.71 6.54
C PHE A 20 -11.42 -5.50 6.05
N PRO A 21 -12.21 -4.85 6.92
CA PRO A 21 -13.26 -3.92 6.48
C PRO A 21 -12.77 -2.54 6.04
N HIS A 22 -11.47 -2.26 6.13
CA HIS A 22 -10.91 -0.94 5.83
C HIS A 22 -9.79 -1.03 4.77
N PRO A 23 -9.59 0.04 3.97
CA PRO A 23 -8.39 0.19 3.15
C PRO A 23 -7.17 0.47 4.03
N ILE A 24 -5.98 0.11 3.55
CA ILE A 24 -4.71 0.42 4.23
C ILE A 24 -3.81 1.18 3.28
N LEU A 25 -3.20 2.26 3.76
CA LEU A 25 -2.23 3.07 3.01
C LEU A 25 -0.87 2.98 3.69
N ILE A 26 0.15 2.60 2.94
CA ILE A 26 1.51 2.41 3.43
C ILE A 26 2.42 3.40 2.73
N ILE A 27 3.04 4.27 3.51
CA ILE A 27 4.16 5.10 3.06
C ILE A 27 5.44 4.48 3.61
N GLN A 28 6.39 4.20 2.73
CA GLN A 28 7.66 3.61 3.09
C GLN A 28 8.75 4.30 2.28
N HIS A 29 9.77 4.81 2.97
CA HIS A 29 10.97 5.32 2.32
C HIS A 29 11.75 4.15 1.69
N LEU A 30 11.49 3.92 0.40
CA LEU A 30 12.13 2.95 -0.47
C LEU A 30 12.43 3.66 -1.81
N PRO A 31 13.52 3.31 -2.50
CA PRO A 31 13.74 3.81 -3.85
C PRO A 31 12.66 3.25 -4.81
N ALA A 32 12.29 4.02 -5.83
CA ALA A 32 11.23 3.68 -6.79
C ALA A 32 11.40 2.29 -7.42
N ALA A 33 12.65 1.91 -7.75
CA ALA A 33 12.97 0.62 -8.31
C ALA A 33 12.62 -0.60 -7.42
N PHE A 34 12.35 -0.38 -6.13
CA PHE A 34 12.08 -1.45 -5.17
C PHE A 34 10.63 -1.50 -4.68
N THR A 35 9.82 -0.45 -4.87
CA THR A 35 8.47 -0.39 -4.29
C THR A 35 7.53 -1.42 -4.92
N GLN A 36 7.57 -1.61 -6.24
CA GLN A 36 6.77 -2.62 -6.92
C GLN A 36 7.11 -4.05 -6.44
N ALA A 37 8.39 -4.40 -6.38
CA ALA A 37 8.84 -5.71 -5.90
C ALA A 37 8.50 -5.92 -4.41
N PHE A 38 8.59 -4.86 -3.60
CA PHE A 38 8.21 -4.91 -2.19
C PHE A 38 6.71 -5.12 -2.01
N ALA A 39 5.86 -4.44 -2.78
CA ALA A 39 4.41 -4.66 -2.77
C ALA A 39 4.06 -6.11 -3.14
N GLY A 40 4.64 -6.63 -4.22
CA GLY A 40 4.43 -8.04 -4.63
C GLY A 40 4.89 -9.05 -3.58
N ARG A 41 6.00 -8.75 -2.89
CA ARG A 41 6.47 -9.59 -1.77
C ARG A 41 5.55 -9.52 -0.55
N LEU A 42 4.92 -8.37 -0.27
CA LEU A 42 3.92 -8.26 0.79
C LEU A 42 2.65 -9.03 0.43
N ASP A 43 2.18 -8.89 -0.81
CA ASP A 43 0.99 -9.57 -1.33
C ASP A 43 1.09 -11.09 -1.16
N SER A 44 2.24 -11.69 -1.49
CA SER A 44 2.45 -13.14 -1.36
C SER A 44 2.43 -13.67 0.08
N PHE A 45 2.54 -12.80 1.08
CA PHE A 45 2.48 -13.20 2.49
C PHE A 45 1.15 -12.87 3.16
N CYS A 46 0.36 -11.96 2.60
CA CYS A 46 -0.83 -11.42 3.26
C CYS A 46 -2.10 -12.09 2.73
N LYS A 47 -3.16 -12.07 3.54
CA LYS A 47 -4.49 -12.53 3.13
C LYS A 47 -5.30 -11.44 2.42
N ILE A 48 -4.94 -10.19 2.67
CA ILE A 48 -5.46 -9.02 1.97
C ILE A 48 -4.62 -8.74 0.73
N LYS A 49 -5.20 -8.08 -0.26
CA LYS A 49 -4.47 -7.69 -1.47
C LYS A 49 -3.50 -6.57 -1.14
N VAL A 50 -2.27 -6.66 -1.62
CA VAL A 50 -1.25 -5.60 -1.51
C VAL A 50 -0.76 -5.21 -2.89
N GLN A 51 -0.78 -3.91 -3.19
CA GLN A 51 -0.29 -3.40 -4.47
C GLN A 51 0.44 -2.07 -4.29
N GLU A 52 1.31 -1.74 -5.23
CA GLU A 52 1.79 -0.38 -5.38
C GLU A 52 0.64 0.52 -5.86
N ALA A 53 0.51 1.69 -5.26
CA ALA A 53 -0.53 2.65 -5.55
C ALA A 53 -0.32 3.26 -6.94
N LYS A 54 -1.40 3.33 -7.71
CA LYS A 54 -1.44 4.02 -9.00
C LYS A 54 -2.37 5.20 -8.93
N ASN A 55 -2.07 6.22 -9.73
CA ASN A 55 -2.95 7.36 -9.88
C ASN A 55 -4.32 6.90 -10.40
N GLY A 56 -5.39 7.32 -9.72
CA GLY A 56 -6.76 6.92 -10.02
C GLY A 56 -7.23 5.62 -9.35
N ASP A 57 -6.38 4.93 -8.58
CA ASP A 57 -6.79 3.73 -7.85
C ASP A 57 -7.97 4.06 -6.91
N ARG A 58 -9.07 3.32 -7.03
CA ARG A 58 -10.17 3.42 -6.07
C ARG A 58 -9.73 2.84 -4.74
N VAL A 59 -9.98 3.57 -3.66
CA VAL A 59 -9.66 3.15 -2.29
C VAL A 59 -10.78 2.23 -1.80
N VAL A 60 -10.52 0.91 -1.78
CA VAL A 60 -11.51 -0.11 -1.40
C VAL A 60 -11.08 -0.91 -0.16
N PRO A 61 -12.03 -1.41 0.64
CA PRO A 61 -11.75 -2.32 1.76
C PRO A 61 -10.95 -3.55 1.36
N GLY A 62 -10.11 -4.06 2.28
CA GLY A 62 -9.35 -5.30 2.07
C GLY A 62 -8.17 -5.16 1.11
N VAL A 63 -7.82 -3.93 0.73
CA VAL A 63 -6.66 -3.64 -0.12
C VAL A 63 -5.69 -2.70 0.61
N SER A 64 -4.41 -3.06 0.56
CA SER A 64 -3.31 -2.26 1.03
C SER A 64 -2.57 -1.65 -0.15
N TYR A 65 -2.41 -0.32 -0.13
CA TYR A 65 -1.75 0.45 -1.19
C TYR A 65 -0.42 0.99 -0.67
N LEU A 66 0.67 0.64 -1.36
CA LEU A 66 2.01 1.12 -1.07
C LEU A 66 2.32 2.34 -1.96
N ALA A 67 2.66 3.48 -1.36
CA ALA A 67 3.10 4.64 -2.11
C ALA A 67 4.37 4.31 -2.94
N PRO A 68 4.42 4.68 -4.24
CA PRO A 68 5.61 4.47 -5.06
C PRO A 68 6.78 5.32 -4.54
N GLY A 69 8.00 4.80 -4.69
CA GLY A 69 9.19 5.48 -4.21
C GLY A 69 9.44 6.78 -4.98
N GLY A 70 9.91 7.81 -4.29
CA GLY A 70 10.20 9.13 -4.91
C GLY A 70 8.96 9.90 -5.35
N GLN A 71 7.75 9.48 -4.95
CA GLN A 71 6.49 10.14 -5.24
C GLN A 71 5.68 10.29 -3.95
N GLN A 72 4.76 11.25 -3.95
CA GLN A 72 3.75 11.45 -2.93
C GLN A 72 2.43 10.77 -3.32
N MET A 73 1.64 10.43 -2.30
CA MET A 73 0.32 9.84 -2.45
C MET A 73 -0.69 10.60 -1.59
N ARG A 74 -1.80 11.02 -2.19
CA ARG A 74 -2.92 11.69 -1.52
C ARG A 74 -4.21 10.91 -1.75
N VAL A 75 -5.11 10.97 -0.78
CA VAL A 75 -6.49 10.49 -0.95
C VAL A 75 -7.38 11.66 -1.33
N GLU A 76 -8.10 11.53 -2.43
CA GLU A 76 -9.17 12.45 -2.82
C GLU A 76 -10.53 11.81 -2.58
N ALA A 77 -11.50 12.62 -2.18
CA ALA A 77 -12.88 12.21 -2.01
C ALA A 77 -13.78 13.05 -2.93
N ARG A 78 -14.53 12.38 -3.80
CA ARG A 78 -15.48 13.03 -4.71
C ARG A 78 -16.79 12.26 -4.74
N GLY A 79 -17.88 12.90 -4.33
CA GLY A 79 -19.23 12.32 -4.39
C GLY A 79 -19.38 10.98 -3.66
N GLY A 80 -18.74 10.82 -2.49
CA GLY A 80 -18.77 9.58 -1.71
C GLY A 80 -17.77 8.50 -2.14
N SER A 81 -17.09 8.67 -3.27
CA SER A 81 -16.00 7.79 -3.71
C SER A 81 -14.64 8.33 -3.30
N LYS A 82 -13.73 7.44 -2.87
CA LYS A 82 -12.34 7.78 -2.54
C LYS A 82 -11.39 7.22 -3.58
N SER A 83 -10.44 8.02 -4.05
CA SER A 83 -9.40 7.62 -5.01
C SER A 83 -8.01 8.08 -4.56
N LEU A 84 -6.98 7.39 -5.04
CA LEU A 84 -5.59 7.76 -4.82
C LEU A 84 -5.11 8.66 -5.95
N VAL A 85 -4.44 9.75 -5.56
CA VAL A 85 -3.67 10.59 -6.46
C VAL A 85 -2.20 10.41 -6.14
N VAL A 86 -1.42 10.05 -7.15
CA VAL A 86 0.03 9.89 -7.05
C VAL A 86 0.67 10.99 -7.87
N PHE A 87 1.62 11.70 -7.26
CA PHE A 87 2.31 12.86 -7.85
C PHE A 87 3.76 12.89 -7.34
N GLU A 88 4.63 13.65 -8.00
CA GLU A 88 6.04 13.78 -7.61
C GLU A 88 6.22 14.57 -6.31
#